data_AF-A0A2T2V3C9-F1
#
_entry.id   AF-A0A2T2V3C9-F1
#
_cell.length_a   1.000
_cell.length_b   1.000
_cell.length_c   1.000
_cell.angle_alpha   90.00
_cell.angle_beta   90.00
_cell.angle_gamma   90.00
#
_symmetry.space_group_name_H-M   'P 1'
#
loop_
_entity.id
_entity.type
_entity.pdbx_description
1 polymer ?
#
loop_
_entity_poly.entity_id
_entity_poly.type
_entity_poly.pdbx_seq_one_letter_code
_entity_poly.pdbx_strand_id
1 'polypeptide(L)'
;TAASETLGRKHLTDCTLYATLEPCPMCAGAAVLARLDRLVFGAFDEKAGAASTLYQIPQDDRLNHRMEVVSGLEEERAGALLEAFFQQQREA
;
A
#
# COMPACT_ATOMS: atom_id res chain seq x y z
N THR A 1 -8.25 -9.85 -6.22
CA THR A 1 -7.74 -10.86 -7.16
C THR A 1 -7.70 -10.38 -8.61
N ALA A 2 -8.32 -9.25 -8.96
CA ALA A 2 -8.37 -8.73 -10.33
C ALA A 2 -7.02 -8.74 -11.09
N ALA A 3 -5.92 -8.30 -10.46
CA ALA A 3 -4.59 -8.32 -11.11
C ALA A 3 -4.10 -9.75 -11.40
N SER A 4 -4.29 -10.68 -10.46
CA SER A 4 -3.94 -12.10 -10.62
C SER A 4 -4.76 -12.76 -11.73
N GLU A 5 -6.05 -12.47 -11.81
CA GLU A 5 -6.94 -12.95 -12.87
C GLU A 5 -6.54 -12.39 -14.23
N THR A 6 -6.26 -11.08 -14.29
CA THR A 6 -5.82 -10.40 -15.53
C THR A 6 -4.52 -11.00 -16.07
N LEU A 7 -3.57 -11.33 -15.20
CA LEU A 7 -2.29 -11.91 -15.60
C LEU A 7 -2.30 -13.44 -15.68
N GLY A 8 -3.41 -14.10 -15.32
CA GLY A 8 -3.53 -15.56 -15.30
C GLY A 8 -2.57 -16.25 -14.32
N ARG A 9 -2.06 -15.54 -13.29
CA ARG A 9 -1.07 -16.06 -12.34
C ARG A 9 -1.38 -15.64 -10.91
N LYS A 10 -1.16 -16.56 -9.97
CA LYS A 10 -1.41 -16.32 -8.53
C LYS A 10 -0.45 -15.33 -7.90
N HIS A 11 0.81 -15.32 -8.34
CA HIS A 11 1.84 -14.42 -7.84
C HIS A 11 2.05 -13.28 -8.83
N LEU A 12 2.25 -12.08 -8.30
CA LEU A 12 2.46 -10.83 -9.02
C LEU A 12 3.93 -10.41 -8.95
N THR A 13 4.84 -11.36 -9.12
CA THR A 13 6.27 -11.05 -9.29
C THR A 13 6.45 -10.16 -10.51
N ASP A 14 7.49 -9.33 -10.53
CA ASP A 14 7.76 -8.33 -11.57
C ASP A 14 6.70 -7.20 -11.64
N CYS A 15 5.82 -7.10 -10.64
CA CYS A 15 4.83 -6.03 -10.56
C CYS A 15 5.14 -5.04 -9.42
N THR A 16 4.80 -3.77 -9.67
CA THR A 16 4.82 -2.70 -8.67
C THR A 16 3.39 -2.28 -8.33
N LEU A 17 3.07 -2.21 -7.05
CA LEU A 17 1.81 -1.66 -6.55
C LEU A 17 1.99 -0.19 -6.18
N TYR A 18 1.15 0.67 -6.75
CA TYR A 18 1.06 2.09 -6.39
C TYR A 18 -0.21 2.34 -5.58
N ALA A 19 -0.10 3.06 -4.47
CA ALA A 19 -1.23 3.48 -3.65
C ALA A 19 -1.07 4.95 -3.22
N THR A 20 -2.15 5.73 -3.19
CA THR A 20 -2.06 7.13 -2.73
C THR A 20 -1.91 7.24 -1.21
N LEU A 21 -2.45 6.28 -0.46
CA LEU A 21 -2.32 6.20 1.00
C LEU A 21 -1.57 4.92 1.38
N GLU A 22 -0.84 4.97 2.48
CA GLU A 22 -0.13 3.84 3.05
C GLU A 22 -1.05 2.62 3.26
N PRO A 23 -0.64 1.41 2.82
CA PRO A 23 -1.42 0.19 3.03
C PRO A 23 -1.59 -0.18 4.51
N CYS A 24 -2.81 -0.55 4.89
CA CYS A 24 -3.13 -1.13 6.19
C CYS A 24 -2.66 -2.60 6.32
N PRO A 25 -2.76 -3.25 7.51
CA PRO A 25 -2.24 -4.61 7.70
C PRO A 25 -2.81 -5.64 6.72
N MET A 26 -4.10 -5.51 6.38
CA MET A 26 -4.76 -6.37 5.40
C MET A 26 -4.09 -6.23 4.02
N CYS A 27 -3.93 -5.00 3.54
CA CYS A 27 -3.38 -4.73 2.22
C CYS A 27 -1.87 -5.05 2.14
N ALA A 28 -1.10 -4.71 3.18
CA ALA A 28 0.32 -5.03 3.27
C ALA A 28 0.56 -6.54 3.30
N GLY A 29 -0.22 -7.29 4.09
CA GLY A 29 -0.17 -8.75 4.12
C GLY A 29 -0.57 -9.36 2.77
N ALA A 30 -1.61 -8.84 2.12
CA ALA A 30 -2.00 -9.29 0.79
C ALA A 30 -0.91 -9.06 -0.26
N ALA A 31 -0.18 -7.94 -0.19
CA ALA A 31 0.94 -7.65 -1.08
C ALA A 31 2.08 -8.66 -0.91
N VAL A 32 2.40 -9.05 0.34
CA VAL A 32 3.39 -10.08 0.65
C VAL A 32 2.95 -11.43 0.10
N LEU A 33 1.70 -11.84 0.36
CA LEU A 33 1.15 -13.11 -0.14
C LEU A 33 1.09 -13.18 -1.66
N ALA A 34 0.86 -12.05 -2.32
CA ALA A 34 0.87 -11.92 -3.77
C ALA A 34 2.30 -11.93 -4.36
N ARG A 35 3.35 -11.81 -3.53
CA ARG A 35 4.76 -11.70 -3.96
C ARG A 35 5.03 -10.53 -4.90
N LEU A 36 4.47 -9.36 -4.57
CA LEU A 36 4.84 -8.12 -5.26
C LEU A 36 6.30 -7.77 -5.00
N ASP A 37 7.01 -7.26 -6.00
CA ASP A 37 8.42 -6.92 -5.84
C ASP A 37 8.61 -5.52 -5.25
N ARG A 38 7.66 -4.62 -5.51
CA ARG A 38 7.71 -3.24 -5.05
C ARG A 38 6.34 -2.71 -4.65
N LEU A 39 6.32 -1.98 -3.54
CA LEU A 39 5.22 -1.15 -3.08
C LEU A 39 5.66 0.31 -3.09
N VAL A 40 4.87 1.17 -3.73
CA VAL A 40 5.06 2.61 -3.73
C VAL A 40 3.82 3.28 -3.17
N PHE A 41 3.96 4.14 -2.17
CA PHE A 41 2.83 4.90 -1.64
C PHE A 41 3.12 6.38 -1.42
N GLY A 42 2.05 7.19 -1.40
CA GLY A 42 2.11 8.63 -1.20
C GLY A 42 2.05 9.02 0.26
N ALA A 43 0.85 9.29 0.77
CA ALA A 43 0.63 9.75 2.14
C ALA A 43 0.77 8.63 3.17
N PHE A 44 1.30 8.96 4.35
CA PHE A 44 1.36 8.05 5.50
C PHE A 44 -0.01 7.94 6.19
N ASP A 45 -0.27 6.79 6.81
CA ASP A 45 -1.48 6.56 7.60
C ASP A 45 -1.13 6.36 9.08
N GLU A 46 -1.29 7.40 9.88
CA GLU A 46 -1.03 7.38 11.33
C GLU A 46 -1.95 6.44 12.12
N LYS A 47 -3.12 6.10 11.57
CA LYS A 47 -4.15 5.30 12.26
C LYS A 47 -4.02 3.82 11.96
N ALA A 48 -3.63 3.46 10.74
CA ALA A 48 -3.62 2.08 10.28
C ALA A 48 -2.44 1.71 9.38
N GLY A 49 -1.48 2.59 9.12
CA GLY A 49 -0.37 2.35 8.21
C GLY A 49 0.52 1.18 8.65
N ALA A 50 0.69 0.19 7.78
CA ALA A 50 1.41 -1.04 8.09
C ALA A 50 2.59 -1.34 7.16
N ALA A 51 2.92 -0.40 6.27
CA ALA A 51 4.07 -0.50 5.38
C ALA A 51 5.30 0.21 5.95
N SER A 52 5.11 1.28 6.74
CA SER A 52 6.17 2.05 7.37
C SER A 52 5.79 2.69 8.71
N THR A 53 4.52 3.06 8.94
CA THR A 53 4.11 3.88 10.11
C THR A 53 3.99 3.09 11.40
N LEU A 54 2.99 2.21 11.51
CA LEU A 54 2.77 1.40 12.73
C LEU A 54 3.46 0.04 12.65
N TYR A 55 3.61 -0.48 11.44
CA TYR A 55 4.25 -1.76 11.15
C TYR A 55 5.13 -1.64 9.90
N GLN A 56 5.95 -2.66 9.67
CA GLN A 56 6.79 -2.80 8.48
C GLN A 56 6.57 -4.18 7.85
N ILE A 57 5.30 -4.59 7.71
CA ILE A 57 4.92 -5.93 7.21
C ILE A 57 5.63 -6.30 5.91
N PRO A 58 5.72 -5.42 4.88
CA PRO A 58 6.35 -5.76 3.62
C PRO A 58 7.87 -6.05 3.70
N GLN A 59 8.51 -5.67 4.81
CA GLN A 59 9.95 -5.83 5.06
C GLN A 59 10.26 -6.74 6.26
N ASP A 60 9.25 -7.38 6.87
CA ASP A 60 9.45 -8.24 8.04
C ASP A 60 10.23 -9.52 7.69
N ASP A 61 11.39 -9.70 8.32
CA ASP A 61 12.30 -10.83 8.07
C ASP A 61 11.74 -12.20 8.43
N ARG A 62 10.66 -12.25 9.22
CA ARG A 62 9.99 -13.49 9.60
C ARG A 62 9.07 -14.01 8.50
N LEU A 63 8.78 -13.19 7.48
CA LEU A 63 7.90 -13.54 6.37
C LEU A 63 8.67 -14.16 5.20
N ASN A 64 7.96 -14.89 4.36
CA ASN A 64 8.52 -15.70 3.26
C ASN A 64 8.77 -14.91 1.95
N HIS A 65 8.49 -13.61 1.95
CA HIS A 65 8.70 -12.70 0.83
C HIS A 65 8.89 -11.29 1.37
N ARG A 66 9.81 -10.54 0.78
CA ARG A 66 10.11 -9.13 1.10
C ARG A 66 10.05 -8.33 -0.18
N MET A 67 9.52 -7.12 -0.09
CA MET A 67 9.40 -6.22 -1.23
C MET A 67 10.08 -4.89 -0.95
N GLU A 68 10.54 -4.23 -2.00
CA GLU A 68 11.01 -2.85 -1.91
C GLU A 68 9.83 -1.94 -1.55
N VAL A 69 10.04 -1.02 -0.60
CA VAL A 69 9.02 -0.04 -0.22
C VAL A 69 9.57 1.35 -0.51
N VAL A 70 8.83 2.11 -1.31
CA VAL A 70 9.08 3.53 -1.58
C VAL A 70 7.91 4.32 -0.99
N SER A 71 8.20 5.18 -0.03
CA SER A 71 7.21 6.00 0.68
C SER A 71 7.30 7.48 0.27
N GLY A 72 6.24 8.24 0.51
CA GLY A 72 6.23 9.69 0.34
C GLY A 72 6.09 10.18 -1.11
N LEU A 73 5.69 9.32 -2.07
CA LEU A 73 5.54 9.76 -3.47
C LEU A 73 4.34 10.70 -3.63
N GLU A 74 4.60 11.97 -3.94
CA GLU A 74 3.55 13.00 -4.05
C GLU A 74 2.73 13.11 -2.75
N GLU A 75 3.38 12.96 -1.59
CA GLU A 75 2.73 12.90 -0.27
C GLU A 75 1.71 14.03 -0.04
N GLU A 76 2.12 15.29 -0.24
CA GLU A 76 1.24 16.46 -0.06
C GLU A 76 -0.02 16.35 -0.94
N ARG A 77 0.16 15.98 -2.22
CA ARG A 77 -0.95 15.84 -3.17
C ARG A 77 -1.87 14.69 -2.79
N ALA A 78 -1.30 13.58 -2.34
CA ALA A 78 -2.07 12.41 -1.92
C ALA A 78 -2.85 12.66 -0.62
N GLY A 79 -2.25 13.36 0.34
CA GLY A 79 -2.92 13.78 1.59
C GLY A 79 -4.08 14.75 1.31
N ALA A 80 -3.86 15.74 0.45
CA ALA A 80 -4.88 16.72 0.08
C ALA A 80 -6.15 16.07 -0.51
N LEU A 81 -6.02 14.95 -1.25
CA LEU A 81 -7.18 14.20 -1.76
C LEU A 81 -8.06 13.64 -0.62
N LEU A 82 -7.42 13.10 0.42
CA LEU A 82 -8.11 12.51 1.56
C LEU A 82 -8.78 13.57 2.44
N GLU A 83 -8.09 14.69 2.67
CA GLU A 83 -8.63 15.84 3.39
C GLU A 83 -9.86 16.41 2.70
N ALA A 84 -9.76 16.66 1.37
CA ALA A 84 -10.86 17.18 0.57
C ALA A 84 -12.08 16.25 0.61
N PHE A 85 -11.87 14.94 0.49
CA PHE A 85 -12.95 13.95 0.60
C PHE A 85 -13.67 14.04 1.95
N PHE A 86 -12.93 13.99 3.07
CA PHE A 86 -13.57 14.02 4.38
C PHE A 86 -14.15 15.38 4.75
N GLN A 87 -13.64 16.48 4.20
CA GLN A 87 -14.26 17.79 4.35
C GLN A 87 -15.64 17.81 3.68
N GLN A 88 -15.74 17.37 2.44
CA GLN A 88 -17.02 17.28 1.73
C GLN A 88 -18.03 16.40 2.48
N GLN A 89 -17.59 15.27 3.04
CA GLN A 89 -18.46 14.38 3.83
C GLN A 89 -18.96 14.98 5.15
N ARG A 90 -18.26 15.97 5.73
CA ARG A 90 -18.70 16.64 6.97
C ARG A 90 -19.63 17.82 6.72
N GLU A 91 -19.57 18.40 5.53
CA GLU A 91 -20.42 19.52 5.10
C GLU A 91 -21.77 19.05 4.53
N ALA A 92 -21.87 17.78 4.12
CA ALA A 92 -23.10 17.11 3.67
C ALA A 92 -23.96 16.61 4.85
#